data_AF-A0A1E5UHZ2-F1
#
_entry.id   AF-A0A1E5UHZ2-F1
#
_cell.length_a   1.000
_cell.length_b   1.000
_cell.length_c   1.000
_cell.angle_alpha   90.00
_cell.angle_beta   90.00
_cell.angle_gamma   90.00
#
_symmetry.space_group_name_H-M   'P 1'
#
loop_
_entity.id
_entity.type
_entity.pdbx_description
1 polymer ?
#
loop_
_entity_poly.entity_id
_entity_poly.type
_entity_poly.pdbx_seq_one_letter_code
_entity_poly.pdbx_strand_id
1 'polypeptide(L)'
;MKIFTAPDGVFEIQIPIDWDYRNEIFGFKNESPFSFEPFKNSLGCFQLSYYKKEKDKYQGFKNNHNYFQNNLKFEKGILEDNDNFKIITWATTVQDYFFMAKYIYQPKKVNQKDINKEIDKVENVLSSLMCIEPKSRLQAKHFFRFEKFNAALAATFDLKYKAFKNKSPIEIIVLNANQIDAYLRLAIVLKYQISEKTDLFRLEYLFQDESDRPIMEKQIYKKALELQIINQIVYDKLFELYNKRNKVVHRYIITDIKTFNLHEYAYQYEQIAEDIRVVLEKIEKEQFEKKVGYYKSKNPHREKNINEINWLKSLVNEKHFMNNFYRDLK
;
A
#
# COMPACT_ATOMS: atom_id res chain seq x y z
N MET A 1 7.82 11.76 6.34
CA MET A 1 6.53 11.13 6.73
C MET A 1 5.95 10.36 5.56
N LYS A 2 5.05 9.42 5.81
CA LYS A 2 4.19 8.74 4.83
C LYS A 2 2.73 8.91 5.21
N ILE A 3 1.83 8.89 4.23
CA ILE A 3 0.40 9.00 4.47
C ILE A 3 -0.15 7.62 4.81
N PHE A 4 -0.95 7.55 5.88
CA PHE A 4 -1.85 6.45 6.16
C PHE A 4 -3.28 6.95 5.96
N THR A 5 -4.05 6.24 5.13
CA THR A 5 -5.48 6.47 4.95
C THR A 5 -6.22 5.33 5.62
N ALA A 6 -7.24 5.65 6.42
CA ALA A 6 -8.12 4.62 6.97
C ALA A 6 -8.72 3.77 5.83
N PRO A 7 -8.89 2.45 5.99
CA PRO A 7 -9.44 1.60 4.93
C PRO A 7 -10.83 2.03 4.44
N ASP A 8 -11.61 2.68 5.30
CA ASP A 8 -12.91 3.24 4.98
C ASP A 8 -12.87 4.70 4.47
N GLY A 9 -11.67 5.27 4.32
CA GLY A 9 -11.41 6.62 3.82
C GLY A 9 -11.85 7.74 4.75
N VAL A 10 -12.17 7.48 6.02
CA VAL A 10 -12.67 8.52 6.95
C VAL A 10 -11.60 9.54 7.32
N PHE A 11 -10.33 9.14 7.37
CA PHE A 11 -9.25 10.05 7.71
C PHE A 11 -7.95 9.71 6.97
N GLU A 12 -7.08 10.72 6.91
CA GLU A 12 -5.68 10.60 6.54
C GLU A 12 -4.80 11.15 7.67
N ILE A 13 -3.62 10.55 7.85
CA ILE A 13 -2.64 11.01 8.83
C ILE A 13 -1.23 10.74 8.30
N GLN A 14 -0.29 11.64 8.59
CA GLN A 14 1.11 11.45 8.25
C GLN A 14 1.84 10.72 9.39
N ILE A 15 2.34 9.53 9.11
CA ILE A 15 3.09 8.67 10.02
C ILE A 15 4.60 8.76 9.68
N PRO A 16 5.52 8.60 10.65
CA PRO A 16 6.95 8.53 10.36
C PRO A 16 7.28 7.38 9.39
N ILE A 17 8.26 7.58 8.52
CA ILE A 17 8.64 6.59 7.50
C ILE A 17 9.28 5.33 8.11
N ASP A 18 9.79 5.43 9.32
CA ASP A 18 10.39 4.36 10.11
C ASP A 18 9.38 3.60 10.98
N TRP A 19 8.10 4.01 11.00
CA TRP A 19 7.02 3.31 11.68
C TRP A 19 6.25 2.41 10.73
N ASP A 20 5.71 1.28 11.19
CA ASP A 20 4.84 0.40 10.43
C ASP A 20 3.43 0.32 11.03
N TYR A 21 2.46 0.04 10.17
CA TYR A 21 1.14 -0.39 10.58
C TYR A 21 1.14 -1.84 11.09
N ARG A 22 0.78 -2.06 12.36
CA ARG A 22 0.95 -3.35 13.06
C ARG A 22 -0.23 -4.31 12.96
N ASN A 23 -1.46 -3.85 12.72
CA ASN A 23 -2.65 -4.71 12.85
C ASN A 23 -2.60 -5.94 11.93
N GLU A 24 -2.21 -5.74 10.66
CA GLU A 24 -2.17 -6.80 9.65
C GLU A 24 -1.20 -7.94 10.02
N ILE A 25 -0.11 -7.63 10.72
CA ILE A 25 0.91 -8.61 11.12
C ILE A 25 0.42 -9.55 12.19
N PHE A 26 -0.37 -9.04 13.13
CA PHE A 26 -0.91 -9.82 14.23
C PHE A 26 -2.22 -10.54 13.85
N GLY A 27 -2.59 -10.53 12.57
CA GLY A 27 -3.84 -11.13 12.08
C GLY A 27 -5.09 -10.40 12.58
N PHE A 28 -4.95 -9.16 13.07
CA PHE A 28 -6.10 -8.35 13.44
C PHE A 28 -6.78 -7.82 12.18
N LYS A 29 -8.09 -7.63 12.28
CA LYS A 29 -8.85 -6.95 11.24
C LYS A 29 -8.27 -5.56 11.01
N ASN A 30 -8.30 -5.12 9.76
CA ASN A 30 -7.88 -3.78 9.38
C ASN A 30 -8.96 -2.75 9.77
N GLU A 31 -9.22 -2.65 11.07
CA GLU A 31 -10.22 -1.77 11.69
C GLU A 31 -9.62 -1.07 12.92
N SER A 32 -10.31 -0.02 13.38
CA SER A 32 -9.92 0.74 14.57
C SER A 32 -9.88 -0.16 15.81
N PRO A 33 -8.83 -0.09 16.66
CA PRO A 33 -7.73 0.88 16.66
C PRO A 33 -6.63 0.56 15.63
N PHE A 34 -6.17 1.57 14.89
CA PHE A 34 -5.02 1.46 13.98
C PHE A 34 -3.73 1.63 14.78
N SER A 35 -2.89 0.58 14.83
CA SER A 35 -1.68 0.55 15.65
C SER A 35 -0.42 0.79 14.80
N PHE A 36 0.48 1.65 15.29
CA PHE A 36 1.72 2.03 14.63
C PHE A 36 2.90 1.99 15.60
N GLU A 37 4.04 1.50 15.12
CA GLU A 37 5.27 1.37 15.90
C GLU A 37 6.51 1.48 15.01
N PRO A 38 7.66 1.95 15.55
CA PRO A 38 8.94 1.82 14.85
C PRO A 38 9.21 0.38 14.38
N PHE A 39 9.71 0.22 13.14
CA PHE A 39 10.06 -1.10 12.58
C PHE A 39 11.10 -1.82 13.46
N LYS A 40 12.06 -1.09 14.02
CA LYS A 40 13.06 -1.59 14.98
C LYS A 40 13.01 -0.80 16.28
N ASN A 41 13.37 -1.45 17.38
CA ASN A 41 13.51 -0.83 18.70
C ASN A 41 12.25 -0.08 19.16
N SER A 42 11.08 -0.71 18.99
CA SER A 42 9.81 -0.15 19.46
C SER A 42 9.86 0.14 20.96
N LEU A 43 9.61 1.39 21.33
CA LEU A 43 9.58 1.87 22.72
C LEU A 43 8.15 1.87 23.29
N GLY A 44 7.17 1.71 22.43
CA GLY A 44 5.75 1.81 22.74
C GLY A 44 4.93 1.73 21.46
N CYS A 45 3.61 1.75 21.63
CA CYS A 45 2.65 1.61 20.54
C CYS A 45 1.77 2.85 20.44
N PHE A 46 1.78 3.49 19.28
CA PHE A 46 0.83 4.55 18.95
C PHE A 46 -0.42 3.92 18.35
N GLN A 47 -1.59 4.24 18.91
CA GLN A 47 -2.87 3.77 18.40
C GLN A 47 -3.76 4.96 18.06
N LEU A 48 -4.48 4.86 16.96
CA LEU A 48 -5.50 5.83 16.59
C LEU A 48 -6.83 5.12 16.35
N SER A 49 -7.87 5.64 16.98
CA SER A 49 -9.25 5.19 16.80
C SER A 49 -10.12 6.35 16.38
N TYR A 50 -11.19 6.03 15.66
CA TYR A 50 -12.29 6.98 15.45
C TYR A 50 -13.63 6.29 15.61
N TYR A 51 -14.62 7.09 15.98
CA TYR A 51 -15.99 6.65 16.21
C TYR A 51 -16.91 7.71 15.62
N LYS A 52 -18.00 7.27 15.00
CA LYS A 52 -19.08 8.21 14.64
C LYS A 52 -19.67 8.73 15.95
N LYS A 53 -19.87 10.05 16.06
CA LYS A 53 -20.48 10.66 17.23
C LYS A 53 -21.87 10.07 17.44
N GLU A 54 -22.09 9.56 18.64
CA GLU A 54 -23.41 9.13 19.10
C GLU A 54 -24.06 10.27 19.88
N LYS A 55 -25.39 10.33 19.83
CA LYS A 55 -26.16 11.27 20.67
C LYS A 55 -25.81 10.98 22.14
N ASP A 56 -25.49 12.02 22.90
CA ASP A 56 -25.16 11.97 24.34
C ASP A 56 -23.77 11.39 24.72
N LYS A 57 -22.99 10.87 23.77
CA LYS A 57 -21.57 10.54 24.00
C LYS A 57 -20.65 11.66 23.54
N TYR A 58 -19.55 11.88 24.26
CA TYR A 58 -18.48 12.83 23.91
C TYR A 58 -18.86 14.32 23.97
N GLN A 59 -19.99 14.70 24.59
CA GLN A 59 -20.44 16.10 24.74
C GLN A 59 -19.47 16.99 25.55
N GLY A 60 -18.57 16.39 26.34
CA GLY A 60 -17.55 17.12 27.10
C GLY A 60 -16.48 17.78 26.23
N PHE A 61 -16.28 17.30 25.00
CA PHE A 61 -15.30 17.85 24.07
C PHE A 61 -15.87 19.07 23.34
N LYS A 62 -15.22 20.23 23.51
CA LYS A 62 -15.68 21.51 22.93
C LYS A 62 -15.08 21.82 21.56
N ASN A 63 -14.29 20.90 21.00
CA ASN A 63 -13.60 21.12 19.75
C ASN A 63 -14.56 21.05 18.56
N ASN A 64 -14.73 22.18 17.86
CA ASN A 64 -15.56 22.29 16.66
C ASN A 64 -14.66 22.37 15.42
N HIS A 65 -14.08 21.23 15.03
CA HIS A 65 -13.28 21.15 13.80
C HIS A 65 -14.12 20.79 12.58
N ASN A 66 -13.71 21.30 11.42
CA ASN A 66 -14.30 21.00 10.12
C ASN A 66 -13.59 19.85 9.40
N TYR A 67 -14.25 19.26 8.40
CA TYR A 67 -13.59 18.37 7.46
C TYR A 67 -12.42 19.08 6.77
N PHE A 68 -11.36 18.33 6.45
CA PHE A 68 -10.10 18.82 5.87
C PHE A 68 -9.34 19.90 6.67
N GLN A 69 -9.73 20.13 7.92
CA GLN A 69 -8.97 21.00 8.79
C GLN A 69 -7.68 20.31 9.26
N ASN A 70 -6.55 20.98 9.08
CA ASN A 70 -5.25 20.58 9.63
C ASN A 70 -5.05 21.15 11.03
N ASN A 71 -4.04 20.65 11.75
CA ASN A 71 -3.65 21.13 13.08
C ASN A 71 -4.82 21.10 14.07
N LEU A 72 -5.48 19.95 14.15
CA LEU A 72 -6.58 19.73 15.08
C LEU A 72 -6.09 19.93 16.52
N LYS A 73 -6.98 20.46 17.38
CA LYS A 73 -6.70 20.63 18.80
C LYS A 73 -7.09 19.35 19.52
N PHE A 74 -6.20 18.83 20.35
CA PHE A 74 -6.44 17.63 21.14
C PHE A 74 -6.42 17.95 22.62
N GLU A 75 -7.35 17.36 23.37
CA GLU A 75 -7.31 17.31 24.82
C GLU A 75 -6.43 16.11 25.22
N LYS A 76 -5.36 16.39 25.97
CA LYS A 76 -4.37 15.39 26.39
C LYS A 76 -4.66 14.89 27.80
N GLY A 77 -4.66 13.58 27.99
CA GLY A 77 -4.79 12.92 29.29
C GLY A 77 -3.65 11.93 29.52
N ILE A 78 -3.44 11.58 30.78
CA ILE A 78 -2.51 10.52 31.17
C ILE A 78 -3.28 9.57 32.09
N LEU A 79 -3.27 8.29 31.73
CA LEU A 79 -3.79 7.21 32.54
C LEU A 79 -2.60 6.35 32.98
N GLU A 80 -2.49 6.14 34.28
CA GLU A 80 -1.58 5.14 34.84
C GLU A 80 -2.38 3.86 35.04
N ASP A 81 -1.98 2.80 34.36
CA ASP A 81 -2.57 1.48 34.55
C ASP A 81 -1.81 0.76 35.67
N ASN A 82 -2.53 0.03 36.51
CA ASN A 82 -1.97 -0.74 37.62
C ASN A 82 -0.98 -1.81 37.14
N ASP A 83 -1.02 -2.16 35.85
CA ASP A 83 -0.25 -3.24 35.21
C ASP A 83 1.13 -2.83 34.65
N ASN A 84 1.77 -1.77 35.18
CA ASN A 84 3.09 -1.26 34.77
C ASN A 84 3.14 -0.57 33.39
N PHE A 85 2.00 -0.16 32.83
CA PHE A 85 1.95 0.63 31.59
C PHE A 85 1.53 2.07 31.86
N LYS A 86 2.09 2.99 31.08
CA LYS A 86 1.59 4.37 31.00
C LYS A 86 0.90 4.55 29.66
N ILE A 87 -0.30 5.12 29.72
CA ILE A 87 -1.12 5.40 28.55
C ILE A 87 -1.33 6.91 28.47
N ILE A 88 -0.76 7.52 27.45
CA ILE A 88 -1.04 8.92 27.13
C ILE A 88 -2.15 8.93 26.12
N THR A 89 -3.20 9.72 26.35
CA THR A 89 -4.35 9.81 25.49
C THR A 89 -4.46 11.21 24.89
N TRP A 90 -4.91 11.28 23.64
CA TRP A 90 -5.30 12.53 22.98
C TRP A 90 -6.66 12.33 22.37
N ALA A 91 -7.58 13.25 22.61
CA ALA A 91 -8.94 13.13 22.10
C ALA A 91 -9.39 14.44 21.46
N THR A 92 -10.15 14.34 20.38
CA THR A 92 -10.76 15.49 19.71
C THR A 92 -12.03 15.10 18.96
N THR A 93 -12.78 16.11 18.53
CA THR A 93 -13.99 15.97 17.76
C THR A 93 -13.90 16.76 16.46
N VAL A 94 -14.26 16.12 15.35
CA VAL A 94 -14.29 16.73 14.02
C VAL A 94 -15.62 16.40 13.37
N GLN A 95 -16.47 17.41 13.15
CA GLN A 95 -17.82 17.23 12.60
C GLN A 95 -18.57 16.09 13.30
N ASP A 96 -18.87 15.00 12.58
CA ASP A 96 -19.62 13.84 13.05
C ASP A 96 -18.75 12.74 13.68
N TYR A 97 -17.47 13.02 13.95
CA TYR A 97 -16.50 12.02 14.41
C TYR A 97 -15.82 12.42 15.71
N PHE A 98 -15.58 11.41 16.54
CA PHE A 98 -14.72 11.46 17.72
C PHE A 98 -13.45 10.67 17.40
N PHE A 99 -12.29 11.31 17.56
CA PHE A 99 -10.98 10.69 17.40
C PHE A 99 -10.32 10.52 18.76
N MET A 100 -9.76 9.35 19.00
CA MET A 100 -8.99 9.04 20.19
C MET A 100 -7.68 8.40 19.78
N ALA A 101 -6.58 9.03 20.17
CA ALA A 101 -5.25 8.47 20.03
C ALA A 101 -4.71 8.07 21.39
N LYS A 102 -3.84 7.04 21.39
CA LYS A 102 -3.16 6.53 22.58
C LYS A 102 -1.70 6.31 22.25
N TYR A 103 -0.82 6.54 23.22
CA TYR A 103 0.54 6.04 23.19
C TYR A 103 0.76 5.19 24.44
N ILE A 104 1.07 3.91 24.23
CA ILE A 104 1.16 2.90 25.29
C ILE A 104 2.62 2.46 25.41
N TYR A 105 3.22 2.62 26.58
CA TYR A 105 4.60 2.21 26.82
C TYR A 105 4.81 1.68 28.24
N GLN A 106 5.92 0.97 28.45
CA GLN A 106 6.32 0.44 29.76
C GLN A 106 7.41 1.33 30.37
N PRO A 107 7.14 2.13 31.42
CA PRO A 107 8.11 3.07 31.97
C PRO A 107 9.41 2.42 32.46
N LYS A 108 9.34 1.17 32.93
CA LYS A 108 10.52 0.42 33.42
C LYS A 108 11.49 -0.01 32.32
N LYS A 109 11.07 0.00 31.04
CA LYS A 109 11.88 -0.47 29.91
C LYS A 109 12.45 0.64 29.05
N VAL A 110 12.08 1.90 29.32
CA VAL A 110 12.45 3.03 28.46
C VAL A 110 12.87 4.23 29.30
N ASN A 111 13.92 4.92 28.87
CA ASN A 111 14.32 6.15 29.53
C ASN A 111 13.36 7.30 29.19
N GLN A 112 13.26 8.29 30.08
CA GLN A 112 12.32 9.40 29.93
C GLN A 112 12.63 10.29 28.71
N LYS A 113 13.91 10.45 28.36
CA LYS A 113 14.33 11.31 27.24
C LYS A 113 13.85 10.78 25.90
N ASP A 114 13.96 9.47 25.68
CA ASP A 114 13.56 8.83 24.43
C ASP A 114 12.04 8.73 24.31
N ILE A 115 11.33 8.49 25.44
CA ILE A 115 9.88 8.59 25.46
C ILE A 115 9.39 9.99 25.12
N ASN A 116 10.01 11.05 25.66
CA ASN A 116 9.61 12.41 25.31
C ASN A 116 9.75 12.69 23.81
N LYS A 117 10.82 12.21 23.16
CA LYS A 117 10.97 12.32 21.70
C LYS A 117 9.87 11.57 20.94
N GLU A 118 9.50 10.38 21.41
CA GLU A 118 8.42 9.61 20.78
C GLU A 118 7.06 10.30 20.97
N ILE A 119 6.82 10.91 22.13
CA ILE A 119 5.63 11.74 22.38
C ILE A 119 5.61 12.95 21.43
N ASP A 120 6.73 13.64 21.25
CA ASP A 120 6.83 14.77 20.31
C ASP A 120 6.55 14.30 18.87
N LYS A 121 7.02 13.10 18.48
CA LYS A 121 6.67 12.50 17.18
C LYS A 121 5.16 12.24 17.09
N VAL A 122 4.54 11.66 18.12
CA VAL A 122 3.09 11.41 18.15
C VAL A 122 2.31 12.72 18.00
N GLU A 123 2.69 13.79 18.69
CA GLU A 123 2.00 15.08 18.59
C GLU A 123 2.18 15.71 17.19
N ASN A 124 3.36 15.58 16.59
CA ASN A 124 3.59 15.95 15.20
C ASN A 124 2.71 15.15 14.23
N VAL A 125 2.58 13.84 14.45
CA VAL A 125 1.69 12.95 13.70
C VAL A 125 0.23 13.40 13.83
N LEU A 126 -0.24 13.67 15.05
CA LEU A 126 -1.60 14.11 15.31
C LEU A 126 -1.93 15.46 14.69
N SER A 127 -0.96 16.38 14.57
CA SER A 127 -1.18 17.66 13.89
C SER A 127 -1.51 17.52 12.41
N SER A 128 -1.09 16.41 11.78
CA SER A 128 -1.38 16.07 10.39
C SER A 128 -2.67 15.28 10.18
N LEU A 129 -3.38 14.89 11.26
CA LEU A 129 -4.63 14.17 11.16
C LEU A 129 -5.68 15.03 10.46
N MET A 130 -6.30 14.46 9.43
CA MET A 130 -7.31 15.11 8.62
C MET A 130 -8.53 14.21 8.48
N CYS A 131 -9.70 14.70 8.92
CA CYS A 131 -10.96 13.99 8.67
C CYS A 131 -11.49 14.34 7.28
N ILE A 132 -11.75 13.31 6.47
CA ILE A 132 -12.19 13.41 5.09
C ILE A 132 -13.71 13.44 5.05
N GLU A 133 -14.27 14.42 4.35
CA GLU A 133 -15.70 14.54 4.16
C GLU A 133 -16.27 13.33 3.38
N PRO A 134 -17.54 12.95 3.59
CA PRO A 134 -18.14 11.77 2.95
C PRO A 134 -17.97 11.67 1.43
N LYS A 135 -18.13 12.77 0.68
CA LYS A 135 -18.07 12.77 -0.79
C LYS A 135 -16.67 12.46 -1.35
N SER A 136 -15.61 12.66 -0.56
CA SER A 136 -14.22 12.52 -1.00
C SER A 136 -13.57 11.20 -0.53
N ARG A 137 -14.26 10.44 0.34
CA ARG A 137 -13.71 9.19 0.91
C ARG A 137 -13.47 8.11 -0.13
N LEU A 138 -14.34 8.03 -1.15
CA LEU A 138 -14.17 7.05 -2.22
C LEU A 138 -12.83 7.26 -2.93
N GLN A 139 -12.49 8.52 -3.25
CA GLN A 139 -11.22 8.85 -3.87
C GLN A 139 -10.03 8.52 -2.97
N ALA A 140 -10.11 8.83 -1.67
CA ALA A 140 -9.07 8.49 -0.70
C ALA A 140 -8.82 6.98 -0.61
N LYS A 141 -9.89 6.17 -0.56
CA LYS A 141 -9.79 4.70 -0.62
C LYS A 141 -9.07 4.23 -1.89
N HIS A 142 -9.42 4.82 -3.02
CA HIS A 142 -8.84 4.45 -4.31
C HIS A 142 -7.34 4.72 -4.34
N PHE A 143 -6.90 5.88 -3.87
CA PHE A 143 -5.47 6.20 -3.74
C PHE A 143 -4.75 5.27 -2.77
N PHE A 144 -5.32 5.00 -1.59
CA PHE A 144 -4.74 4.06 -0.64
C PHE A 144 -4.49 2.67 -1.24
N ARG A 145 -5.49 2.10 -1.93
CA ARG A 145 -5.34 0.78 -2.57
C ARG A 145 -4.32 0.80 -3.71
N PHE A 146 -4.29 1.86 -4.50
CA PHE A 146 -3.30 2.03 -5.56
C PHE A 146 -1.87 2.09 -5.00
N GLU A 147 -1.63 2.80 -3.91
CA GLU A 147 -0.29 2.89 -3.31
C GLU A 147 0.15 1.56 -2.69
N LYS A 148 -0.76 0.84 -2.02
CA LYS A 148 -0.48 -0.53 -1.54
C LYS A 148 -0.19 -1.50 -2.69
N PHE A 149 -0.90 -1.38 -3.82
CA PHE A 149 -0.64 -2.19 -5.01
C PHE A 149 0.77 -1.93 -5.58
N ASN A 150 1.16 -0.66 -5.73
CA ASN A 150 2.49 -0.30 -6.20
C ASN A 150 3.60 -0.72 -5.23
N ALA A 151 3.37 -0.62 -3.92
CA ALA A 151 4.30 -1.12 -2.91
C ALA A 151 4.49 -2.65 -3.00
N ALA A 152 3.40 -3.39 -3.23
CA ALA A 152 3.46 -4.84 -3.47
C ALA A 152 4.25 -5.18 -4.73
N LEU A 153 4.00 -4.48 -5.84
CA LEU A 153 4.77 -4.60 -7.07
C LEU A 153 6.25 -4.29 -6.83
N ALA A 154 6.58 -3.20 -6.13
CA ALA A 154 7.96 -2.83 -5.80
C ALA A 154 8.65 -3.89 -4.93
N ALA A 155 7.94 -4.50 -3.97
CA ALA A 155 8.47 -5.59 -3.14
C ALA A 155 8.81 -6.85 -3.96
N THR A 156 8.09 -7.12 -5.06
CA THR A 156 8.40 -8.28 -5.92
C THR A 156 9.80 -8.20 -6.53
N PHE A 157 10.37 -7.00 -6.73
CA PHE A 157 11.73 -6.84 -7.24
C PHE A 157 12.78 -7.36 -6.25
N ASP A 158 12.55 -7.21 -4.94
CA ASP A 158 13.47 -7.75 -3.93
C ASP A 158 13.43 -9.28 -3.92
N LEU A 159 12.22 -9.85 -4.02
CA LEU A 159 12.03 -11.30 -4.14
C LEU A 159 12.71 -11.82 -5.41
N LYS A 160 12.52 -11.12 -6.54
CA LYS A 160 13.10 -11.49 -7.84
C LYS A 160 14.63 -11.41 -7.80
N TYR A 161 15.17 -10.35 -7.22
CA TYR A 161 16.62 -10.19 -7.04
C TYR A 161 17.23 -11.33 -6.22
N LYS A 162 16.55 -11.74 -5.14
CA LYS A 162 16.96 -12.90 -4.34
C LYS A 162 16.88 -14.20 -5.14
N ALA A 163 15.81 -14.41 -5.91
CA ALA A 163 15.65 -15.57 -6.78
C ALA A 163 16.76 -15.65 -7.85
N PHE A 164 17.17 -14.51 -8.42
CA PHE A 164 18.31 -14.42 -9.33
C PHE A 164 19.62 -14.82 -8.64
N LYS A 165 19.91 -14.28 -7.45
CA LYS A 165 21.11 -14.66 -6.68
C LYS A 165 21.17 -16.15 -6.38
N ASN A 166 20.01 -16.75 -6.09
CA ASN A 166 19.90 -18.17 -5.77
C ASN A 166 19.82 -19.06 -7.02
N LYS A 167 19.82 -18.48 -8.23
CA LYS A 167 19.63 -19.20 -9.49
C LYS A 167 18.37 -20.07 -9.48
N SER A 168 17.25 -19.51 -9.00
CA SER A 168 15.96 -20.19 -8.83
C SER A 168 15.02 -19.90 -10.02
N PRO A 169 15.09 -20.62 -11.16
CA PRO A 169 14.34 -20.25 -12.37
C PRO A 169 12.82 -20.37 -12.20
N ILE A 170 12.32 -21.32 -11.40
CA ILE A 170 10.88 -21.46 -11.12
C ILE A 170 10.35 -20.22 -10.40
N GLU A 171 11.08 -19.74 -9.39
CA GLU A 171 10.71 -18.56 -8.62
C GLU A 171 10.73 -17.30 -9.51
N ILE A 172 11.74 -17.16 -10.38
CA ILE A 172 11.82 -16.07 -11.37
C ILE A 172 10.61 -16.10 -12.31
N ILE A 173 10.25 -17.26 -12.86
CA ILE A 173 9.07 -17.42 -13.74
C ILE A 173 7.80 -16.95 -13.02
N VAL A 174 7.57 -17.40 -11.78
CA VAL A 174 6.37 -17.06 -11.02
C VAL A 174 6.34 -15.57 -10.69
N LEU A 175 7.45 -14.99 -10.25
CA LEU A 175 7.53 -13.57 -9.92
C LEU A 175 7.35 -12.68 -11.15
N ASN A 176 7.94 -13.03 -12.29
CA ASN A 176 7.72 -12.29 -13.54
C ASN A 176 6.28 -12.40 -14.02
N ALA A 177 5.64 -13.57 -13.90
CA ALA A 177 4.22 -13.69 -14.21
C ALA A 177 3.35 -12.78 -13.33
N ASN A 178 3.66 -12.66 -12.03
CA ASN A 178 2.97 -11.72 -11.13
C ASN A 178 3.23 -10.25 -11.51
N GLN A 179 4.46 -9.91 -11.90
CA GLN A 179 4.79 -8.55 -12.37
C GLN A 179 4.03 -8.20 -13.65
N ILE A 180 3.97 -9.12 -14.62
CA ILE A 180 3.19 -8.98 -15.86
C ILE A 180 1.72 -8.73 -15.56
N ASP A 181 1.09 -9.58 -14.74
CA ASP A 181 -0.31 -9.43 -14.34
C ASP A 181 -0.54 -8.07 -13.66
N ALA A 182 0.39 -7.65 -12.79
CA ALA A 182 0.31 -6.37 -12.12
C ALA A 182 0.43 -5.17 -13.08
N TYR A 183 1.38 -5.20 -14.02
CA TYR A 183 1.52 -4.14 -15.02
C TYR A 183 0.29 -4.04 -15.92
N LEU A 184 -0.29 -5.17 -16.34
CA LEU A 184 -1.52 -5.17 -17.13
C LEU A 184 -2.71 -4.62 -16.35
N ARG A 185 -2.86 -4.98 -15.06
CA ARG A 185 -3.89 -4.41 -14.18
C ARG A 185 -3.75 -2.89 -14.06
N LEU A 186 -2.53 -2.39 -13.84
CA LEU A 186 -2.26 -0.96 -13.82
C LEU A 186 -2.63 -0.31 -15.16
N ALA A 187 -2.19 -0.89 -16.28
CA ALA A 187 -2.49 -0.37 -17.61
C ALA A 187 -4.01 -0.32 -17.88
N ILE A 188 -4.75 -1.36 -17.50
CA ILE A 188 -6.22 -1.42 -17.60
C ILE A 188 -6.87 -0.28 -16.82
N VAL A 189 -6.50 -0.13 -15.55
CA VAL A 189 -7.05 0.88 -14.66
C VAL A 189 -6.76 2.29 -15.17
N LEU A 190 -5.53 2.55 -15.63
CA LEU A 190 -5.14 3.85 -16.16
C LEU A 190 -5.83 4.14 -17.50
N LYS A 191 -6.06 3.13 -18.35
CA LYS A 191 -6.84 3.30 -19.58
C LYS A 191 -8.30 3.64 -19.31
N TYR A 192 -8.93 3.03 -18.30
CA TYR A 192 -10.29 3.41 -17.90
C TYR A 192 -10.37 4.87 -17.46
N GLN A 193 -9.41 5.35 -16.68
CA GLN A 193 -9.36 6.76 -16.29
C GLN A 193 -9.29 7.70 -17.51
N ILE A 194 -8.52 7.33 -18.54
CA ILE A 194 -8.44 8.08 -19.80
C ILE A 194 -9.79 8.06 -20.53
N SER A 195 -10.39 6.89 -20.73
CA SER A 195 -11.63 6.76 -21.51
C SER A 195 -12.83 7.41 -20.82
N GLU A 196 -12.91 7.31 -19.49
CA GLU A 196 -14.04 7.79 -18.69
C GLU A 196 -13.82 9.20 -18.13
N LYS A 197 -12.64 9.79 -18.33
CA LYS A 197 -12.24 11.10 -17.80
C LYS A 197 -12.44 11.22 -16.29
N THR A 198 -11.97 10.22 -15.55
CA THR A 198 -12.15 10.12 -14.09
C THR A 198 -10.83 9.97 -13.36
N ASP A 199 -10.78 10.47 -12.14
CA ASP A 199 -9.66 10.24 -11.20
C ASP A 199 -9.83 8.96 -10.38
N LEU A 200 -10.98 8.29 -10.50
CA LEU A 200 -11.28 7.07 -9.77
C LEU A 200 -10.69 5.85 -10.48
N PHE A 201 -10.08 4.95 -9.71
CA PHE A 201 -9.64 3.64 -10.20
C PHE A 201 -10.78 2.61 -10.25
N ARG A 202 -10.70 1.65 -11.17
CA ARG A 202 -11.49 0.41 -11.12
C ARG A 202 -10.87 -0.54 -10.10
N LEU A 203 -11.33 -0.47 -8.85
CA LEU A 203 -10.66 -1.11 -7.71
C LEU A 203 -10.58 -2.62 -7.80
N GLU A 204 -11.49 -3.28 -8.51
CA GLU A 204 -11.49 -4.74 -8.70
C GLU A 204 -10.22 -5.27 -9.39
N TYR A 205 -9.47 -4.39 -10.08
CA TYR A 205 -8.18 -4.75 -10.67
C TYR A 205 -7.00 -4.54 -9.72
N LEU A 206 -7.14 -3.74 -8.66
CA LEU A 206 -6.06 -3.36 -7.73
C LEU A 206 -6.18 -4.02 -6.36
N PHE A 207 -7.37 -4.48 -5.98
CA PHE A 207 -7.60 -5.07 -4.68
C PHE A 207 -8.69 -6.15 -4.77
N GLN A 208 -8.50 -7.21 -4.00
CA GLN A 208 -9.45 -8.31 -3.87
C GLN A 208 -9.57 -8.60 -2.37
N ASP A 209 -10.78 -8.50 -1.83
CA ASP A 209 -11.11 -8.91 -0.47
C ASP A 209 -11.28 -10.44 -0.36
N GLU A 210 -11.32 -11.00 0.84
CA GLU A 210 -11.41 -12.45 1.07
C GLU A 210 -12.70 -13.05 0.47
N SER A 211 -13.79 -12.28 0.45
CA SER A 211 -15.08 -12.68 -0.12
C SER A 211 -15.19 -12.47 -1.63
N ASP A 212 -14.25 -11.76 -2.25
CA ASP A 212 -14.35 -11.37 -3.65
C ASP A 212 -14.00 -12.52 -4.59
N ARG A 213 -14.71 -12.61 -5.71
CA ARG A 213 -14.38 -13.58 -6.77
C ARG A 213 -13.09 -13.14 -7.48
N PRO A 214 -12.08 -14.02 -7.60
CA PRO A 214 -10.83 -13.65 -8.25
C PRO A 214 -11.03 -13.41 -9.74
N ILE A 215 -10.42 -12.34 -10.24
CA ILE A 215 -10.27 -12.14 -11.69
C ILE A 215 -9.08 -12.98 -12.15
N MET A 216 -9.36 -13.97 -12.98
CA MET A 216 -8.35 -14.90 -13.48
C MET A 216 -7.38 -14.18 -14.42
N GLU A 217 -6.10 -14.54 -14.37
CA GLU A 217 -5.03 -13.98 -15.21
C GLU A 217 -5.39 -13.95 -16.72
N LYS A 218 -6.02 -15.02 -17.24
CA LYS A 218 -6.50 -15.05 -18.63
C LYS A 218 -7.51 -13.95 -18.95
N GLN A 219 -8.36 -13.59 -17.99
CA GLN A 219 -9.33 -12.50 -18.13
C GLN A 219 -8.61 -11.15 -18.16
N ILE A 220 -7.53 -10.97 -17.40
CA ILE A 220 -6.67 -9.79 -17.47
C ILE A 220 -6.03 -9.66 -18.86
N TYR A 221 -5.49 -10.75 -19.41
CA TYR A 221 -4.91 -10.74 -20.76
C TYR A 221 -5.95 -10.39 -21.82
N LYS A 222 -7.13 -11.02 -21.75
CA LYS A 222 -8.24 -10.73 -22.66
C LYS A 222 -8.65 -9.26 -22.55
N LYS A 223 -8.74 -8.73 -21.33
CA LYS A 223 -9.14 -7.35 -21.10
C LYS A 223 -8.12 -6.35 -21.63
N ALA A 224 -6.84 -6.64 -21.47
CA ALA A 224 -5.76 -5.83 -22.03
C ALA A 224 -5.79 -5.79 -23.56
N LEU A 225 -6.11 -6.91 -24.22
CA LEU A 225 -6.32 -6.96 -25.66
C LEU A 225 -7.55 -6.15 -26.10
N GLU A 226 -8.69 -6.31 -25.41
CA GLU A 226 -9.93 -5.56 -25.68
C GLU A 226 -9.71 -4.04 -25.58
N LEU A 227 -8.93 -3.58 -24.59
CA LEU A 227 -8.59 -2.18 -24.39
C LEU A 227 -7.42 -1.69 -25.27
N GLN A 228 -6.93 -2.52 -26.19
CA GLN A 228 -5.81 -2.22 -27.09
C GLN A 228 -4.54 -1.79 -26.33
N ILE A 229 -4.37 -2.30 -25.11
CA ILE A 229 -3.14 -2.13 -24.31
C ILE A 229 -2.04 -2.99 -24.92
N ILE A 230 -2.40 -4.22 -25.28
CA ILE A 230 -1.54 -5.16 -25.99
C ILE A 230 -2.17 -5.53 -27.34
N ASN A 231 -1.34 -5.98 -28.29
CA ASN A 231 -1.80 -6.51 -29.57
C ASN A 231 -1.94 -8.04 -29.52
N GLN A 232 -2.45 -8.64 -30.61
CA GLN A 232 -2.66 -10.08 -30.71
C GLN A 232 -1.37 -10.88 -30.51
N ILE A 233 -0.24 -10.41 -31.04
CA ILE A 233 1.07 -11.09 -30.93
C ILE A 233 1.49 -11.20 -29.47
N VAL A 234 1.39 -10.11 -28.70
CA VAL A 234 1.72 -10.10 -27.27
C VAL A 234 0.74 -10.97 -26.48
N TYR A 235 -0.55 -10.90 -26.81
CA TYR A 235 -1.58 -11.74 -26.18
C TYR A 235 -1.31 -13.24 -26.37
N ASP A 236 -0.98 -13.66 -27.59
CA ASP A 236 -0.68 -15.07 -27.91
C ASP A 236 0.58 -15.54 -27.16
N LYS A 237 1.62 -14.71 -27.12
CA LYS A 237 2.86 -14.99 -26.38
C LYS A 237 2.60 -15.11 -24.87
N LEU A 238 1.77 -14.25 -24.29
CA LEU A 238 1.35 -14.35 -22.88
C LEU A 238 0.63 -15.67 -22.60
N PHE A 239 -0.27 -16.09 -23.49
CA PHE A 239 -1.02 -17.33 -23.33
C PHE A 239 -0.13 -18.57 -23.47
N GLU A 240 0.84 -18.53 -24.40
CA GLU A 240 1.86 -19.56 -24.54
C GLU A 240 2.68 -19.72 -23.25
N LEU A 241 3.19 -18.61 -22.72
CA LEU A 241 3.98 -18.59 -21.49
C LEU A 241 3.16 -19.06 -20.29
N TYR A 242 1.91 -18.60 -20.16
CA TYR A 242 0.98 -19.08 -19.15
C TYR A 242 0.84 -20.61 -19.17
N ASN A 243 0.69 -21.21 -20.35
CA ASN A 243 0.58 -22.65 -20.50
C ASN A 243 1.89 -23.37 -20.14
N LYS A 244 3.05 -22.80 -20.49
CA LYS A 244 4.37 -23.29 -20.07
C LYS A 244 4.52 -23.25 -18.54
N ARG A 245 4.24 -22.12 -17.90
CA ARG A 245 4.28 -21.99 -16.43
C ARG A 245 3.34 -22.98 -15.76
N ASN A 246 2.12 -23.16 -16.25
CA ASN A 246 1.20 -24.13 -15.66
C ASN A 246 1.74 -25.57 -15.70
N LYS A 247 2.52 -25.93 -16.73
CA LYS A 247 3.25 -27.21 -16.71
C LYS A 247 4.36 -27.21 -15.67
N VAL A 248 5.17 -26.14 -15.60
CA VAL A 248 6.26 -26.00 -14.61
C VAL A 248 5.75 -26.02 -13.17
N VAL A 249 4.62 -25.41 -12.86
CA VAL A 249 4.11 -25.31 -11.47
C VAL A 249 3.33 -26.56 -11.08
N HIS A 250 2.45 -27.06 -11.94
CA HIS A 250 1.51 -28.11 -11.55
C HIS A 250 1.85 -29.51 -12.07
N ARG A 251 2.71 -29.60 -13.10
CA ARG A 251 2.94 -30.86 -13.82
C ARG A 251 4.42 -31.18 -14.03
N TYR A 252 5.32 -30.46 -13.38
CA TYR A 252 6.76 -30.61 -13.60
C TYR A 252 7.23 -32.07 -13.50
N ILE A 253 6.81 -32.76 -12.43
CA ILE A 253 7.17 -34.17 -12.16
C ILE A 253 6.64 -35.13 -13.24
N ILE A 254 5.46 -34.84 -13.81
CA ILE A 254 4.77 -35.71 -14.78
C ILE A 254 4.94 -35.22 -16.24
N THR A 255 5.96 -34.41 -16.50
CA THR A 255 6.28 -33.89 -17.84
C THR A 255 7.77 -34.05 -18.14
N ASP A 256 8.13 -34.11 -19.41
CA ASP A 256 9.54 -34.19 -19.85
C ASP A 256 10.30 -32.86 -19.76
N ILE A 257 9.76 -31.85 -19.07
CA ILE A 257 10.42 -30.55 -18.90
C ILE A 257 11.76 -30.77 -18.19
N LYS A 258 12.85 -30.43 -18.88
CA LYS A 258 14.18 -30.45 -18.27
C LYS A 258 14.43 -29.14 -17.53
N THR A 259 15.23 -29.21 -16.48
CA THR A 259 15.62 -28.03 -15.69
C THR A 259 16.29 -26.95 -16.56
N PHE A 260 17.04 -27.36 -17.58
CA PHE A 260 17.63 -26.45 -18.57
C PHE A 260 16.58 -25.55 -19.25
N ASN A 261 15.39 -26.09 -19.60
CA ASN A 261 14.33 -25.32 -20.24
C ASN A 261 13.78 -24.21 -19.34
N LEU A 262 13.92 -24.34 -18.02
CA LEU A 262 13.40 -23.36 -17.07
C LEU A 262 14.14 -22.03 -17.17
N HIS A 263 15.45 -22.04 -17.49
CA HIS A 263 16.22 -20.81 -17.69
C HIS A 263 15.74 -20.05 -18.94
N GLU A 264 15.44 -20.79 -20.01
CA GLU A 264 14.88 -20.22 -21.23
C GLU A 264 13.49 -19.61 -20.96
N TYR A 265 12.62 -20.31 -20.23
CA TYR A 265 11.31 -19.78 -19.87
C TYR A 265 11.42 -18.55 -18.97
N ALA A 266 12.31 -18.56 -17.97
CA ALA A 266 12.57 -17.41 -17.11
C ALA A 266 13.00 -16.18 -17.92
N TYR A 267 13.87 -16.37 -18.92
CA TYR A 267 14.29 -15.31 -19.83
C TYR A 267 13.12 -14.78 -20.69
N GLN A 268 12.32 -15.66 -21.28
CA GLN A 268 11.14 -15.24 -22.06
C GLN A 268 10.14 -14.44 -21.22
N TYR A 269 9.96 -14.84 -19.96
CA TYR A 269 9.14 -14.13 -18.98
C TYR A 269 9.72 -12.75 -18.61
N GLU A 270 11.03 -12.63 -18.44
CA GLU A 270 11.68 -11.33 -18.18
C GLU A 270 11.49 -10.37 -19.36
N GLN A 271 11.69 -10.86 -20.60
CA GLN A 271 11.53 -10.05 -21.80
C GLN A 271 10.11 -9.49 -21.93
N ILE A 272 9.09 -10.35 -21.79
CA ILE A 272 7.71 -9.89 -21.94
C ILE A 272 7.25 -9.00 -20.77
N ALA A 273 7.82 -9.20 -19.57
CA ALA A 273 7.59 -8.30 -18.44
C ALA A 273 8.07 -6.88 -18.76
N GLU A 274 9.26 -6.75 -19.35
CA GLU A 274 9.79 -5.45 -19.79
C GLU A 274 8.98 -4.86 -20.95
N ASP A 275 8.58 -5.66 -21.93
CA ASP A 275 7.71 -5.21 -23.04
C ASP A 275 6.42 -4.57 -22.49
N ILE A 276 5.79 -5.22 -21.50
CA ILE A 276 4.55 -4.74 -20.88
C ILE A 276 4.82 -3.53 -19.98
N ARG A 277 5.95 -3.47 -19.26
CA ARG A 277 6.34 -2.29 -18.49
C ARG A 277 6.45 -1.06 -19.39
N VAL A 278 7.04 -1.20 -20.57
CA VAL A 278 7.14 -0.11 -21.57
C VAL A 278 5.76 0.29 -22.11
N VAL A 279 4.83 -0.64 -22.26
CA VAL A 279 3.43 -0.31 -22.60
C VAL A 279 2.77 0.50 -21.48
N LEU A 280 2.93 0.08 -20.23
CA LEU A 280 2.40 0.82 -19.07
C LEU A 280 2.96 2.25 -19.05
N GLU A 281 4.28 2.40 -19.21
CA GLU A 281 4.97 3.70 -19.26
C GLU A 281 4.33 4.66 -20.28
N LYS A 282 3.98 4.17 -21.48
CA LYS A 282 3.29 4.97 -22.51
C LYS A 282 1.90 5.42 -22.08
N ILE A 283 1.17 4.59 -21.34
CA ILE A 283 -0.18 4.91 -20.84
C ILE A 283 -0.11 5.96 -19.71
N GLU A 284 0.89 5.86 -18.83
CA GLU A 284 1.15 6.87 -17.79
C GLU A 284 1.46 8.24 -18.43
N LYS A 285 2.30 8.24 -19.47
CA LYS A 285 2.60 9.44 -20.26
C LYS A 285 1.35 10.03 -20.91
N GLU A 286 0.53 9.19 -21.52
CA GLU A 286 -0.73 9.62 -22.14
C GLU A 286 -1.69 10.28 -21.14
N GLN A 287 -1.79 9.75 -19.91
CA GLN A 287 -2.58 10.40 -18.85
C GLN A 287 -2.07 11.80 -18.53
N PHE A 288 -0.75 11.94 -18.38
CA PHE A 288 -0.11 13.22 -18.07
C PHE A 288 -0.35 14.24 -19.19
N GLU A 289 -0.13 13.85 -20.45
CA GLU A 289 -0.35 14.70 -21.62
C GLU A 289 -1.80 15.15 -21.77
N LYS A 290 -2.75 14.23 -21.53
CA LYS A 290 -4.20 14.51 -21.57
C LYS A 290 -4.73 15.21 -20.32
N LYS A 291 -3.90 15.39 -19.28
CA LYS A 291 -4.28 15.96 -17.98
C LYS A 291 -5.49 15.25 -17.35
N VAL A 292 -5.49 13.92 -17.38
CA VAL A 292 -6.60 13.08 -16.90
C VAL A 292 -6.10 12.02 -15.92
N GLY A 293 -6.95 11.64 -14.97
CA GLY A 293 -6.65 10.54 -14.05
C GLY A 293 -5.57 10.87 -13.02
N TYR A 294 -4.96 9.82 -12.48
CA TYR A 294 -3.96 9.93 -11.42
C TYR A 294 -2.76 10.79 -11.81
N TYR A 295 -2.29 10.68 -13.06
CA TYR A 295 -1.13 11.41 -13.55
C TYR A 295 -1.45 12.79 -14.12
N LYS A 296 -2.68 13.33 -13.97
CA LYS A 296 -3.06 14.63 -14.56
C LYS A 296 -2.16 15.82 -14.18
N SER A 297 -1.59 15.79 -12.97
CA SER A 297 -0.74 16.85 -12.41
C SER A 297 0.62 16.35 -11.95
N LYS A 298 0.86 15.04 -12.02
CA LYS A 298 2.09 14.38 -11.58
C LYS A 298 2.79 13.83 -12.81
N ASN A 299 3.92 14.42 -13.20
CA ASN A 299 4.73 13.84 -14.27
C ASN A 299 5.26 12.47 -13.80
N PRO A 300 4.86 11.35 -14.44
CA PRO A 300 5.32 10.01 -14.05
C PRO A 300 6.84 9.84 -14.22
N HIS A 301 7.42 10.50 -15.23
CA HIS A 301 8.84 10.36 -15.62
C HIS A 301 9.77 11.42 -15.02
N ARG A 302 9.29 12.24 -14.08
CA ARG A 302 10.19 13.15 -13.35
C ARG A 302 11.12 12.36 -12.43
N GLU A 303 12.31 12.90 -12.22
CA GLU A 303 13.19 12.41 -11.17
C GLU A 303 12.49 12.49 -9.81
N LYS A 304 12.58 11.38 -9.07
CA LYS A 304 12.00 11.28 -7.72
C LYS A 304 13.01 11.83 -6.72
N ASN A 305 12.55 12.69 -5.82
CA ASN A 305 13.41 13.21 -4.76
C ASN A 305 13.63 12.15 -3.66
N ILE A 306 14.54 12.43 -2.73
CA ILE A 306 14.91 11.50 -1.66
C ILE A 306 13.72 11.14 -0.75
N ASN A 307 12.81 12.08 -0.51
CA ASN A 307 11.63 11.85 0.33
C ASN A 307 10.68 10.87 -0.34
N GLU A 308 10.47 10.98 -1.66
CA GLU A 308 9.65 10.05 -2.44
C GLU A 308 10.26 8.64 -2.47
N ILE A 309 11.59 8.55 -2.58
CA ILE A 309 12.32 7.28 -2.53
C ILE A 309 12.17 6.63 -1.15
N ASN A 310 12.41 7.38 -0.08
CA ASN A 310 12.28 6.90 1.29
C ASN A 310 10.83 6.50 1.62
N TRP A 311 9.87 7.24 1.09
CA TRP A 311 8.45 6.92 1.20
C TRP A 311 8.13 5.55 0.56
N LEU A 312 8.56 5.32 -0.68
CA LEU A 312 8.37 4.02 -1.34
C LEU A 312 9.09 2.88 -0.59
N LYS A 313 10.33 3.11 -0.14
CA LYS A 313 11.07 2.13 0.67
C LYS A 313 10.31 1.75 1.93
N SER A 314 9.72 2.73 2.61
CA SER A 314 8.92 2.49 3.81
C SER A 314 7.71 1.60 3.52
N LEU A 315 6.98 1.85 2.43
CA LEU A 315 5.85 1.00 2.03
C LEU A 315 6.29 -0.42 1.63
N VAL A 316 7.46 -0.56 1.00
CA VAL A 316 8.04 -1.87 0.69
C VAL A 316 8.47 -2.61 1.96
N ASN A 317 9.04 -1.90 2.93
CA ASN A 317 9.39 -2.48 4.24
C ASN A 317 8.14 -2.99 4.96
N GLU A 318 7.05 -2.23 4.95
CA GLU A 318 5.75 -2.70 5.48
C GLU A 318 5.26 -3.96 4.76
N LYS A 319 5.40 -4.01 3.42
CA LYS A 319 4.92 -5.14 2.64
C LYS A 319 5.68 -6.42 2.94
N HIS A 320 7.01 -6.35 3.06
CA HIS A 320 7.83 -7.50 3.41
C HIS A 320 7.67 -7.88 4.87
N PHE A 321 7.68 -6.88 5.75
CA PHE A 321 7.69 -7.03 7.19
C PHE A 321 8.75 -8.02 7.70
N MET A 322 9.94 -8.01 7.08
CA MET A 322 11.03 -8.93 7.43
C MET A 322 12.37 -8.20 7.43
N ASN A 323 13.18 -8.45 8.46
CA ASN A 323 14.48 -7.79 8.65
C ASN A 323 15.44 -7.98 7.47
N ASN A 324 15.41 -9.13 6.80
CA ASN A 324 16.29 -9.44 5.66
C ASN A 324 15.93 -8.69 4.38
N PHE A 325 14.72 -8.12 4.30
CA PHE A 325 14.27 -7.28 3.19
C PHE A 325 14.16 -5.80 3.57
N TYR A 326 14.59 -5.43 4.79
CA TYR A 326 14.54 -4.05 5.24
C TYR A 326 15.45 -3.16 4.39
N ARG A 327 14.87 -2.14 3.78
CA ARG A 327 15.55 -1.10 3.02
C ARG A 327 15.83 0.08 3.94
N ASP A 328 17.11 0.47 4.04
CA ASP A 328 17.51 1.62 4.84
C ASP A 328 16.90 2.93 4.31
N LEU A 329 16.38 3.71 5.25
CA LEU A 329 15.79 5.03 5.03
C LEU A 329 16.90 6.07 5.23
N LYS A 330 17.03 7.00 4.28
CA LYS A 330 18.10 8.01 4.27
C LYS A 330 17.69 9.31 4.94
#